data_AF-A0A0F9J9D2-F1
#
_entry.id   AF-A0A0F9J9D2-F1
#
_cell.length_a   1.000
_cell.length_b   1.000
_cell.length_c   1.000
_cell.angle_alpha   90.00
_cell.angle_beta   90.00
_cell.angle_gamma   90.00
#
_symmetry.space_group_name_H-M   'P 1'
#
loop_
_entity.id
_entity.type
_entity.pdbx_description
1 polymer ?
#
loop_
_entity_poly.entity_id
_entity_poly.type
_entity_poly.pdbx_seq_one_letter_code
_entity_poly.pdbx_strand_id
1 'polypeptide(L)'
;MVSEDYKNWLSEAKWDLETSEILKNQKRYNSCAFFAQQAVEKLLKSALLFYNESAWWHSTRELVIRLDEICNINLSLLTHNATELDLHDIPSRYPNSHPNSAPHEVYDEIIAQKAIENANTIFKNIFPIFEKKNKKEDINEKKIQNELNSFINRIKKAIEITCVILFGSQARGDYTQVSDIDLIIIADFKEDFFNRILNLTRLNKSRYNFELFCYTETEFRKMFERGNALILDSINEGIPLLGKSFFKIYKNKLTQLFHKGLKRSSCTWILV
;
A
#
# COMPACT_ATOMS: atom_id res chain seq x y z
N MET A 1 8.50 0.03 0.47
CA MET A 1 7.17 0.22 -0.14
C MET A 1 6.55 -1.15 -0.19
N VAL A 2 5.49 -1.39 0.59
CA VAL A 2 4.81 -2.69 0.53
C VAL A 2 4.26 -2.79 -0.88
N SER A 3 4.67 -3.80 -1.64
CA SER A 3 4.18 -3.95 -3.00
C SER A 3 2.66 -4.11 -2.94
N GLU A 4 1.89 -3.19 -3.53
CA GLU A 4 0.44 -3.32 -3.61
C GLU A 4 0.00 -4.57 -4.38
N ASP A 5 0.93 -5.19 -5.13
CA ASP A 5 0.70 -6.47 -5.78
C ASP A 5 0.29 -7.57 -4.78
N TYR A 6 0.68 -7.48 -3.49
CA TYR A 6 0.24 -8.46 -2.49
C TYR A 6 -1.29 -8.62 -2.47
N LYS A 7 -2.05 -7.53 -2.72
CA LYS A 7 -3.52 -7.57 -2.77
C LYS A 7 -4.01 -8.42 -3.94
N ASN A 8 -3.36 -8.32 -5.09
CA ASN A 8 -3.68 -9.11 -6.27
C ASN A 8 -3.35 -10.60 -6.03
N TRP A 9 -2.19 -10.89 -5.47
CA TRP A 9 -1.80 -12.26 -5.09
C TRP A 9 -2.76 -12.87 -4.06
N LEU A 10 -3.19 -12.09 -3.05
CA LEU A 10 -4.17 -12.52 -2.05
C LEU A 10 -5.55 -12.77 -2.66
N SER A 11 -5.97 -11.91 -3.61
CA SER A 11 -7.23 -12.09 -4.32
C SER A 11 -7.22 -13.39 -5.12
N GLU A 12 -6.14 -13.62 -5.86
CA GLU A 12 -5.96 -14.83 -6.67
C GLU A 12 -5.88 -16.09 -5.80
N ALA A 13 -5.20 -16.03 -4.64
CA ALA A 13 -5.14 -17.14 -3.69
C ALA A 13 -6.53 -17.59 -3.22
N LYS A 14 -7.44 -16.65 -2.93
CA LYS A 14 -8.82 -16.95 -2.53
C LYS A 14 -9.61 -17.57 -3.68
N TRP A 15 -9.42 -17.04 -4.88
CA TRP A 15 -10.05 -17.54 -6.08
C TRP A 15 -9.66 -18.99 -6.37
N ASP A 16 -8.38 -19.33 -6.21
CA ASP A 16 -7.89 -20.71 -6.33
C ASP A 16 -8.49 -21.64 -5.27
N LEU A 17 -8.64 -21.17 -4.02
CA LEU A 17 -9.25 -21.97 -2.96
C LEU A 17 -10.72 -22.28 -3.26
N GLU A 18 -11.49 -21.28 -3.68
CA GLU A 18 -12.88 -21.47 -4.13
C GLU A 18 -12.95 -22.41 -5.35
N THR A 19 -12.02 -22.26 -6.29
CA THR A 19 -11.90 -23.14 -7.46
C THR A 19 -11.65 -24.59 -7.04
N SER A 20 -10.79 -24.82 -6.03
CA SER A 20 -10.53 -26.15 -5.47
C SER A 20 -11.81 -26.79 -4.92
N GLU A 21 -12.61 -26.04 -4.15
CA GLU A 21 -13.87 -26.51 -3.58
C GLU A 21 -14.91 -26.88 -4.66
N ILE A 22 -15.03 -26.04 -5.70
CA ILE A 22 -15.89 -26.32 -6.85
C ILE A 22 -15.47 -27.62 -7.55
N LEU A 23 -14.16 -27.79 -7.80
CA LEU A 23 -13.63 -28.96 -8.49
C LEU A 23 -13.82 -30.26 -7.69
N LYS A 24 -13.74 -30.21 -6.36
CA LYS A 24 -14.09 -31.34 -5.50
C LYS A 24 -15.54 -31.79 -5.75
N ASN A 25 -16.48 -30.85 -5.74
CA ASN A 25 -17.90 -31.15 -5.97
C ASN A 25 -18.18 -31.72 -7.37
N GLN A 26 -17.36 -31.33 -8.36
CA GLN A 26 -17.40 -31.89 -9.72
C GLN A 26 -16.59 -33.18 -9.89
N LYS A 27 -16.09 -33.77 -8.78
CA LYS A 27 -15.29 -35.00 -8.77
C LYS A 27 -14.02 -34.92 -9.61
N ARG A 28 -13.43 -33.73 -9.73
CA ARG A 28 -12.15 -33.46 -10.39
C ARG A 28 -11.05 -33.41 -9.33
N TYR A 29 -10.80 -34.55 -8.68
CA TYR A 29 -10.02 -34.63 -7.44
C TYR A 29 -8.54 -34.24 -7.60
N ASN A 30 -7.89 -34.63 -8.70
CA ASN A 30 -6.51 -34.22 -8.96
C ASN A 30 -6.39 -32.70 -9.15
N SER A 31 -7.29 -32.09 -9.93
CA SER A 31 -7.33 -30.65 -10.13
C SER A 31 -7.69 -29.90 -8.84
N CYS A 32 -8.59 -30.45 -8.03
CA CYS A 32 -8.89 -29.93 -6.69
C CYS A 32 -7.62 -29.83 -5.84
N ALA A 33 -6.85 -30.90 -5.72
CA ALA A 33 -5.62 -30.92 -4.92
C ALA A 33 -4.56 -29.95 -5.47
N PHE A 34 -4.44 -29.83 -6.80
CA PHE A 34 -3.58 -28.84 -7.45
C PHE A 34 -3.96 -27.40 -7.06
N PHE A 35 -5.23 -27.02 -7.21
CA PHE A 35 -5.67 -25.67 -6.87
C PHE A 35 -5.59 -25.37 -5.37
N ALA A 36 -5.74 -26.37 -4.49
CA ALA A 36 -5.49 -26.20 -3.06
C ALA A 36 -4.02 -25.84 -2.76
N GLN A 37 -3.07 -26.51 -3.43
CA GLN A 37 -1.65 -26.17 -3.32
C GLN A 37 -1.37 -24.76 -3.87
N GLN A 38 -1.88 -24.44 -5.07
CA GLN A 38 -1.66 -23.13 -5.70
C GLN A 38 -2.24 -21.97 -4.87
N ALA A 39 -3.42 -22.18 -4.26
CA ALA A 39 -4.03 -21.22 -3.36
C ALA A 39 -3.09 -20.87 -2.19
N VAL A 40 -2.49 -21.89 -1.57
CA VAL A 40 -1.55 -21.69 -0.46
C VAL A 40 -0.25 -21.05 -0.91
N GLU A 41 0.31 -21.47 -2.04
CA GLU A 41 1.52 -20.84 -2.60
C GLU A 41 1.31 -19.34 -2.81
N LYS A 42 0.22 -18.96 -3.48
CA LYS A 42 -0.10 -17.54 -3.75
C LYS A 42 -0.39 -16.77 -2.47
N LEU A 43 -1.06 -17.38 -1.49
CA LEU A 43 -1.30 -16.77 -0.17
C LEU A 43 0.02 -16.45 0.55
N LEU A 44 0.94 -17.40 0.60
CA LEU A 44 2.22 -17.25 1.29
C LEU A 44 3.12 -16.24 0.56
N LYS A 45 3.14 -16.27 -0.78
CA LYS A 45 3.80 -15.24 -1.59
C LYS A 45 3.24 -13.85 -1.33
N SER A 46 1.91 -13.72 -1.25
CA SER A 46 1.25 -12.49 -0.83
C SER A 46 1.70 -12.05 0.56
N ALA A 47 1.77 -12.96 1.53
CA ALA A 47 2.22 -12.63 2.87
C ALA A 47 3.69 -12.16 2.91
N LEU A 48 4.59 -12.77 2.14
CA LEU A 48 5.98 -12.33 2.02
C LEU A 48 6.07 -10.94 1.34
N LEU A 49 5.33 -10.72 0.25
CA LEU A 49 5.25 -9.42 -0.42
C LEU A 49 4.70 -8.33 0.52
N PHE A 50 3.75 -8.69 1.38
CA PHE A 50 3.21 -7.80 2.40
C PHE A 50 4.29 -7.33 3.42
N TYR A 51 5.33 -8.14 3.65
CA TYR A 51 6.51 -7.76 4.41
C TYR A 51 7.64 -7.14 3.58
N ASN A 52 7.40 -6.83 2.31
CA ASN A 52 8.37 -6.34 1.31
C ASN A 52 9.44 -7.38 0.94
N GLU A 53 9.12 -8.67 1.02
CA GLU A 53 10.02 -9.72 0.59
C GLU A 53 9.58 -10.35 -0.73
N SER A 54 10.53 -10.54 -1.66
CA SER A 54 10.28 -11.23 -2.91
C SER A 54 10.28 -12.74 -2.71
N ALA A 55 9.27 -13.42 -3.23
CA ALA A 55 9.13 -14.87 -3.11
C ALA A 55 9.20 -15.55 -4.50
N TRP A 56 10.30 -16.25 -4.76
CA TRP A 56 10.54 -16.93 -6.05
C TRP A 56 10.25 -18.43 -6.01
N TRP A 57 10.14 -19.00 -4.82
CA TRP A 57 10.02 -20.44 -4.59
C TRP A 57 8.58 -20.94 -4.82
N HIS A 58 8.43 -22.21 -5.21
CA HIS A 58 7.13 -22.88 -5.38
C HIS A 58 6.76 -23.77 -4.19
N SER A 59 7.74 -24.24 -3.42
CA SER A 59 7.47 -25.04 -2.22
C SER A 59 6.78 -24.20 -1.16
N THR A 60 5.55 -24.60 -0.83
CA THR A 60 4.77 -23.99 0.24
C THR A 60 5.44 -24.18 1.59
N ARG A 61 6.14 -25.31 1.82
CA ARG A 61 6.93 -25.54 3.03
C ARG A 61 8.01 -24.48 3.23
N GLU A 62 8.83 -24.23 2.20
CA GLU A 62 9.89 -23.21 2.27
C GLU A 62 9.31 -21.81 2.45
N LEU A 63 8.18 -21.51 1.82
CA LEU A 63 7.49 -20.24 1.99
C LEU A 63 6.97 -20.05 3.43
N VAL A 64 6.45 -21.11 4.08
CA VAL A 64 6.04 -21.06 5.50
C VAL A 64 7.23 -20.79 6.41
N ILE A 65 8.34 -21.52 6.24
CA ILE A 65 9.56 -21.35 7.05
C ILE A 65 10.06 -19.92 6.91
N ARG A 66 10.14 -19.43 5.67
CA ARG A 66 10.62 -18.09 5.42
C ARG A 66 9.73 -17.02 6.04
N LEU A 67 8.41 -17.20 5.95
CA LEU A 67 7.45 -16.29 6.56
C LEU A 67 7.54 -16.29 8.10
N ASP A 68 7.78 -17.46 8.73
CA ASP A 68 7.98 -17.60 10.17
C ASP A 68 9.18 -16.76 10.66
N GLU A 69 10.32 -16.85 9.96
CA GLU A 69 11.54 -16.09 10.24
C GLU A 69 11.31 -14.57 10.24
N ILE A 70 10.44 -14.08 9.35
CA ILE A 70 10.17 -12.65 9.18
C ILE A 70 9.13 -12.15 10.17
N CYS A 71 8.11 -12.96 10.43
CA CYS A 71 6.93 -12.54 11.19
C CYS A 71 7.09 -12.75 12.70
N ASN A 72 7.97 -13.66 13.13
CA ASN A 72 8.13 -14.09 14.52
C ASN A 72 6.79 -14.54 15.17
N ILE A 73 5.89 -15.10 14.34
CA ILE A 73 4.60 -15.67 14.74
C ILE A 73 4.78 -17.16 14.54
N ASN A 74 5.13 -17.93 15.57
CA ASN A 74 5.43 -19.37 15.45
C ASN A 74 4.48 -20.12 14.48
N LEU A 75 4.90 -20.28 13.22
CA LEU A 75 4.18 -20.96 12.15
C LEU A 75 4.64 -22.41 11.99
N SER A 76 5.53 -22.90 12.86
CA SER A 76 6.12 -24.24 12.78
C SER A 76 5.06 -25.36 12.64
N LEU A 77 3.90 -25.17 13.26
CA LEU A 77 2.74 -26.08 13.19
C LEU A 77 2.14 -26.21 11.78
N LEU A 78 2.33 -25.23 10.89
CA LEU A 78 1.80 -25.25 9.52
C LEU A 78 2.73 -25.99 8.54
N THR A 79 3.98 -26.24 8.92
CA THR A 79 4.99 -26.86 8.04
C THR A 79 4.53 -28.22 7.53
N HIS A 80 3.85 -29.00 8.37
CA HIS A 80 3.33 -30.30 7.98
C HIS A 80 2.21 -30.17 6.92
N ASN A 81 1.24 -29.29 7.12
CA ASN A 81 0.17 -29.04 6.14
C ASN A 81 0.73 -28.58 4.80
N ALA A 82 1.73 -27.69 4.81
CA ALA A 82 2.40 -27.20 3.61
C ALA A 82 3.20 -28.32 2.89
N THR A 83 3.91 -29.15 3.66
CA THR A 83 4.65 -30.29 3.10
C THR A 83 3.72 -31.28 2.41
N GLU A 84 2.55 -31.57 2.97
CA GLU A 84 1.56 -32.42 2.30
C GLU A 84 1.04 -31.79 1.01
N LEU A 85 0.79 -30.48 1.00
CA LEU A 85 0.33 -29.77 -0.21
C LEU A 85 1.38 -29.78 -1.33
N ASP A 86 2.68 -29.69 -1.02
CA ASP A 86 3.75 -29.75 -2.02
C ASP A 86 3.75 -31.07 -2.82
N LEU A 87 3.18 -32.15 -2.26
CA LEU A 87 3.00 -33.43 -2.97
C LEU A 87 1.98 -33.34 -4.13
N HIS A 88 1.26 -32.22 -4.25
CA HIS A 88 0.24 -32.03 -5.27
C HIS A 88 0.63 -31.04 -6.37
N ASP A 89 1.78 -30.37 -6.30
CA ASP A 89 2.21 -29.45 -7.36
C ASP A 89 2.45 -30.21 -8.68
N ILE A 90 3.35 -31.20 -8.68
CA ILE A 90 3.70 -31.97 -9.89
C ILE A 90 2.80 -33.21 -10.05
N PRO A 91 2.64 -34.09 -9.04
CA PRO A 91 1.95 -35.37 -9.24
C PRO A 91 0.48 -35.26 -9.63
N SER A 92 -0.21 -34.17 -9.32
CA SER A 92 -1.62 -33.97 -9.72
C SER A 92 -1.82 -33.71 -11.22
N ARG A 93 -0.75 -33.37 -11.95
CA ARG A 93 -0.78 -32.91 -13.35
C ARG A 93 -0.05 -33.83 -14.31
N TYR A 94 1.09 -34.39 -13.89
CA TYR A 94 1.99 -35.10 -14.79
C TYR A 94 1.82 -36.63 -14.69
N PRO A 95 1.40 -37.32 -15.77
CA PRO A 95 1.20 -38.77 -15.75
C PRO A 95 2.44 -39.59 -15.39
N ASN A 96 3.64 -39.12 -15.74
CA ASN A 96 4.89 -39.79 -15.40
C ASN A 96 5.20 -39.79 -13.89
N SER A 97 4.41 -39.10 -13.07
CA SER A 97 4.51 -39.15 -11.60
C SER A 97 3.83 -40.38 -11.00
N HIS A 98 3.07 -41.15 -11.80
CA HIS A 98 2.34 -42.33 -11.34
C HIS A 98 2.68 -43.56 -12.20
N PRO A 99 2.97 -44.72 -11.59
CA PRO A 99 3.18 -45.96 -12.34
C PRO A 99 1.91 -46.41 -13.07
N ASN A 100 1.93 -46.39 -14.40
CA ASN A 100 0.88 -46.93 -15.28
C ASN A 100 -0.53 -46.34 -15.12
N SER A 101 -0.67 -45.13 -14.57
CA SER A 101 -1.97 -44.47 -14.37
C SER A 101 -1.91 -42.97 -14.67
N ALA A 102 -3.03 -42.39 -15.05
CA ALA A 102 -3.17 -40.94 -15.15
C ALA A 102 -3.51 -40.31 -13.78
N PRO A 103 -3.16 -39.03 -13.52
CA PRO A 103 -3.42 -38.40 -12.23
C PRO A 103 -4.90 -38.39 -11.83
N HIS A 104 -5.82 -38.26 -12.78
CA HIS A 104 -7.26 -38.25 -12.50
C HIS A 104 -7.83 -39.63 -12.13
N GLU A 105 -7.07 -40.71 -12.33
CA GLU A 105 -7.46 -42.08 -11.97
C GLU A 105 -7.00 -42.45 -10.55
N VAL A 106 -5.94 -41.81 -10.05
CA VAL A 106 -5.31 -42.13 -8.76
C VAL A 106 -5.73 -41.18 -7.63
N TYR A 107 -6.18 -39.97 -7.95
CA TYR A 107 -6.70 -39.02 -6.96
C TYR A 107 -8.18 -39.33 -6.66
N ASP A 108 -8.50 -39.45 -5.37
CA ASP A 108 -9.84 -39.70 -4.87
C ASP A 108 -10.38 -38.54 -4.02
N GLU A 109 -11.60 -38.70 -3.51
CA GLU A 109 -12.24 -37.70 -2.67
C GLU A 109 -11.49 -37.45 -1.36
N ILE A 110 -10.85 -38.48 -0.79
CA ILE A 110 -10.13 -38.40 0.48
C ILE A 110 -8.90 -37.51 0.32
N ILE A 111 -8.12 -37.72 -0.73
CA ILE A 111 -6.94 -36.91 -1.05
C ILE A 111 -7.36 -35.45 -1.31
N ALA A 112 -8.41 -35.24 -2.13
CA ALA A 112 -8.93 -33.91 -2.43
C ALA A 112 -9.41 -33.18 -1.17
N GLN A 113 -10.17 -33.86 -0.30
CA GLN A 113 -10.67 -33.31 0.95
C GLN A 113 -9.51 -32.91 1.88
N LYS A 114 -8.51 -33.78 2.02
CA LYS A 114 -7.33 -33.51 2.85
C LYS A 114 -6.55 -32.28 2.37
N ALA A 115 -6.38 -32.14 1.05
CA ALA A 115 -5.73 -30.97 0.47
C ALA A 115 -6.49 -29.66 0.80
N ILE A 116 -7.82 -29.64 0.66
CA ILE A 116 -8.65 -28.48 1.04
C ILE A 116 -8.55 -28.18 2.54
N GLU A 117 -8.55 -29.19 3.42
CA GLU A 117 -8.42 -29.01 4.87
C GLU A 117 -7.07 -28.40 5.27
N ASN A 118 -6.00 -28.89 4.65
CA ASN A 118 -4.66 -28.34 4.84
C ASN A 118 -4.59 -26.89 4.36
N ALA A 119 -5.14 -26.59 3.17
CA ALA A 119 -5.19 -25.24 2.64
C ALA A 119 -5.98 -24.30 3.57
N ASN A 120 -7.19 -24.68 3.98
CA ASN A 120 -8.02 -23.91 4.90
C ASN A 120 -7.33 -23.65 6.25
N THR A 121 -6.61 -24.64 6.78
CA THR A 121 -5.83 -24.49 8.02
C THR A 121 -4.75 -23.43 7.86
N ILE A 122 -4.01 -23.43 6.75
CA ILE A 122 -2.99 -22.42 6.48
C ILE A 122 -3.64 -21.05 6.27
N PHE A 123 -4.70 -20.94 5.46
CA PHE A 123 -5.45 -19.70 5.24
C PHE A 123 -5.88 -19.07 6.57
N LYS A 124 -6.51 -19.84 7.45
CA LYS A 124 -6.97 -19.38 8.76
C LYS A 124 -5.86 -18.78 9.63
N ASN A 125 -4.66 -19.36 9.58
CA ASN A 125 -3.54 -18.90 10.42
C ASN A 125 -2.74 -17.75 9.80
N ILE A 126 -2.69 -17.66 8.46
CA ILE A 126 -1.98 -16.60 7.75
C ILE A 126 -2.84 -15.33 7.62
N PHE A 127 -4.17 -15.45 7.48
CA PHE A 127 -5.04 -14.28 7.27
C PHE A 127 -4.87 -13.15 8.31
N PRO A 128 -4.76 -13.43 9.62
CA PRO A 128 -4.57 -12.41 10.66
C PRO A 128 -3.30 -11.56 10.48
N ILE A 129 -2.32 -12.03 9.71
CA ILE A 129 -1.09 -11.28 9.41
C ILE A 129 -1.42 -10.00 8.64
N PHE A 130 -2.32 -10.07 7.67
CA PHE A 130 -2.74 -8.92 6.88
C PHE A 130 -3.51 -7.89 7.72
N GLU A 131 -4.20 -8.32 8.78
CA GLU A 131 -4.96 -7.42 9.67
C GLU A 131 -4.07 -6.67 10.68
N LYS A 132 -3.01 -7.31 11.20
CA LYS A 132 -2.16 -6.74 12.26
C LYS A 132 -1.39 -5.49 11.82
N LYS A 133 -0.89 -5.47 10.57
CA LYS A 133 -0.13 -4.34 10.05
C LYS A 133 -1.04 -3.23 9.51
N ASN A 134 -2.18 -3.56 8.90
CA ASN A 134 -3.20 -2.56 8.52
C ASN A 134 -3.68 -1.75 9.73
N LYS A 135 -3.95 -2.40 10.88
CA LYS A 135 -4.29 -1.68 12.13
C LYS A 135 -3.18 -0.74 12.61
N LYS A 136 -1.91 -1.11 12.45
CA LYS A 136 -0.76 -0.29 12.90
C LYS A 136 -0.54 0.91 11.97
N GLU A 137 -0.75 0.74 10.67
CA GLU A 137 -0.72 1.82 9.67
C GLU A 137 -1.90 2.78 9.88
N ASP A 138 -3.13 2.27 10.05
CA ASP A 138 -4.33 3.07 10.34
C ASP A 138 -4.17 3.90 11.64
N ILE A 139 -3.57 3.31 12.69
CA ILE A 139 -3.30 4.02 13.95
C ILE A 139 -2.25 5.11 13.73
N ASN A 140 -1.22 4.86 12.93
CA ASN A 140 -0.17 5.84 12.66
C ASN A 140 -0.70 7.00 11.80
N GLU A 141 -1.50 6.73 10.77
CA GLU A 141 -2.19 7.74 9.96
C GLU A 141 -3.08 8.63 10.81
N LYS A 142 -3.94 8.03 11.64
CA LYS A 142 -4.80 8.79 12.59
C LYS A 142 -3.96 9.64 13.54
N LYS A 143 -2.82 9.13 14.01
CA LYS A 143 -1.92 9.88 14.89
C LYS A 143 -1.28 11.06 14.16
N ILE A 144 -0.77 10.87 12.93
CA ILE A 144 -0.21 11.94 12.11
C ILE A 144 -1.27 13.01 11.85
N GLN A 145 -2.49 12.62 11.48
CA GLN A 145 -3.58 13.56 11.22
C GLN A 145 -3.93 14.39 12.47
N ASN A 146 -3.94 13.78 13.65
CA ASN A 146 -4.19 14.49 14.91
C ASN A 146 -3.09 15.50 15.25
N GLU A 147 -1.83 15.13 15.04
CA GLU A 147 -0.66 15.99 15.25
C GLU A 147 -0.65 17.17 14.26
N LEU A 148 -0.91 16.89 12.98
CA LEU A 148 -1.06 17.87 11.91
C LEU A 148 -2.19 18.87 12.21
N ASN A 149 -3.38 18.38 12.60
CA ASN A 149 -4.50 19.22 12.99
C ASN A 149 -4.15 20.11 14.19
N SER A 150 -3.46 19.56 15.19
CA SER A 150 -3.03 20.33 16.36
C SER A 150 -2.00 21.39 16.01
N PHE A 151 -1.07 21.08 15.10
CA PHE A 151 -0.07 22.02 14.62
C PHE A 151 -0.71 23.17 13.83
N ILE A 152 -1.61 22.86 12.89
CA ILE A 152 -2.37 23.87 12.15
C ILE A 152 -3.19 24.76 13.09
N ASN A 153 -3.82 24.18 14.12
CA ASN A 153 -4.55 24.94 15.12
C ASN A 153 -3.66 25.89 15.93
N ARG A 154 -2.38 25.56 16.15
CA ARG A 154 -1.41 26.48 16.78
C ARG A 154 -1.05 27.62 15.82
N ILE A 155 -0.81 27.33 14.54
CA ILE A 155 -0.51 28.35 13.53
C ILE A 155 -1.69 29.31 13.37
N LYS A 156 -2.94 28.81 13.31
CA LYS A 156 -4.16 29.63 13.22
C LYS A 156 -4.32 30.65 14.35
N LYS A 157 -3.75 30.36 15.54
CA LYS A 157 -3.78 31.29 16.69
C LYS A 157 -2.70 32.35 16.61
N ALA A 158 -1.64 32.10 15.84
CA ALA A 158 -0.50 33.00 15.71
C ALA A 158 -0.64 33.96 14.52
N ILE A 159 -1.27 33.52 13.43
CA ILE A 159 -1.44 34.31 12.20
C ILE A 159 -2.77 34.00 11.51
N GLU A 160 -3.31 34.99 10.80
CA GLU A 160 -4.45 34.80 9.92
C GLU A 160 -4.02 34.07 8.63
N ILE A 161 -4.56 32.87 8.43
CA ILE A 161 -4.18 31.98 7.34
C ILE A 161 -5.21 32.03 6.22
N THR A 162 -4.76 32.32 5.00
CA THR A 162 -5.57 32.21 3.78
C THR A 162 -5.77 30.74 3.39
N CYS A 163 -4.69 29.96 3.30
CA CYS A 163 -4.74 28.57 2.84
C CYS A 163 -3.60 27.73 3.42
N VAL A 164 -3.85 26.44 3.65
CA VAL A 164 -2.83 25.44 4.00
C VAL A 164 -3.01 24.25 3.08
N ILE A 165 -1.92 23.83 2.45
CA ILE A 165 -1.89 22.72 1.49
C ILE A 165 -0.90 21.69 2.01
N LEU A 166 -1.37 20.47 2.25
CA LEU A 166 -0.50 19.31 2.38
C LEU A 166 -0.10 18.86 0.97
N PHE A 167 1.18 18.69 0.70
CA PHE A 167 1.65 18.18 -0.58
C PHE A 167 2.78 17.17 -0.39
N GLY A 168 3.38 16.71 -1.48
CA GLY A 168 4.48 15.77 -1.41
C GLY A 168 4.02 14.37 -1.03
N SER A 169 4.92 13.62 -0.38
CA SER A 169 4.74 12.17 -0.22
C SER A 169 3.53 11.79 0.63
N GLN A 170 3.21 12.63 1.62
CA GLN A 170 2.04 12.46 2.49
C GLN A 170 0.72 12.67 1.72
N ALA A 171 0.69 13.63 0.77
CA ALA A 171 -0.50 13.86 -0.04
C ALA A 171 -0.70 12.78 -1.11
N ARG A 172 0.39 12.24 -1.68
CA ARG A 172 0.34 11.16 -2.68
C ARG A 172 0.10 9.77 -2.10
N GLY A 173 0.41 9.56 -0.82
CA GLY A 173 0.32 8.25 -0.16
C GLY A 173 1.53 7.36 -0.35
N ASP A 174 2.65 7.88 -0.85
CA ASP A 174 3.91 7.16 -1.07
C ASP A 174 4.98 7.47 0.01
N TYR A 175 4.56 8.00 1.16
CA TYR A 175 5.44 8.38 2.27
C TYR A 175 6.03 7.18 3.03
N THR A 176 7.16 7.44 3.68
CA THR A 176 7.83 6.49 4.59
C THR A 176 7.75 6.98 6.04
N GLN A 177 8.17 6.17 7.00
CA GLN A 177 8.16 6.56 8.42
C GLN A 177 9.09 7.75 8.74
N VAL A 178 10.07 8.02 7.87
CA VAL A 178 11.04 9.11 8.02
C VAL A 178 10.76 10.27 7.06
N SER A 179 9.69 10.20 6.26
CA SER A 179 9.35 11.26 5.33
C SER A 179 8.86 12.50 6.09
N ASP A 180 9.35 13.66 5.66
CA ASP A 180 8.86 14.95 6.12
C ASP A 180 7.40 15.17 5.70
N ILE A 181 6.69 16.01 6.47
CA ILE A 181 5.32 16.40 6.17
C ILE A 181 5.35 17.81 5.55
N ASP A 182 5.22 17.86 4.23
CA ASP A 182 5.38 19.10 3.46
C ASP A 182 4.09 19.94 3.47
N LEU A 183 4.21 21.18 3.95
CA LEU A 183 3.11 22.12 4.06
C LEU A 183 3.41 23.42 3.35
N ILE A 184 2.53 23.82 2.43
CA ILE A 184 2.47 25.22 1.99
C ILE A 184 1.50 25.98 2.88
N ILE A 185 1.99 27.08 3.46
CA ILE A 185 1.19 27.99 4.28
C ILE A 185 1.11 29.33 3.55
N ILE A 186 -0.13 29.75 3.27
CA ILE A 186 -0.42 31.01 2.59
C ILE A 186 -1.09 31.95 3.58
N ALA A 187 -0.44 33.06 3.91
CA ALA A 187 -0.90 34.03 4.90
C ALA A 187 -0.32 35.44 4.63
N ASP A 188 -0.83 36.45 5.32
CA ASP A 188 -0.33 37.83 5.22
C ASP A 188 0.94 38.05 6.07
N PHE A 189 2.04 37.41 5.66
CA PHE A 189 3.33 37.51 6.34
C PHE A 189 3.92 38.92 6.22
N LYS A 190 4.29 39.52 7.38
CA LYS A 190 4.97 40.82 7.45
C LYS A 190 6.48 40.73 7.65
N GLU A 191 6.95 39.55 8.05
CA GLU A 191 8.36 39.25 8.31
C GLU A 191 9.07 38.85 7.02
N ASP A 192 10.41 38.82 7.04
CA ASP A 192 11.19 38.27 5.93
C ASP A 192 11.00 36.74 5.81
N PHE A 193 11.42 36.20 4.65
CA PHE A 193 11.17 34.82 4.27
C PHE A 193 11.66 33.79 5.30
N PHE A 194 12.82 34.04 5.91
CA PHE A 194 13.42 33.10 6.85
C PHE A 194 12.72 33.15 8.21
N ASN A 195 12.44 34.36 8.71
CA ASN A 195 11.81 34.53 10.02
C ASN A 195 10.40 33.95 10.08
N ARG A 196 9.61 34.07 9.00
CA ARG A 196 8.27 33.44 8.97
C ARG A 196 8.32 31.91 9.09
N ILE A 197 9.30 31.25 8.47
CA ILE A 197 9.46 29.79 8.60
C ILE A 197 9.87 29.46 10.03
N LEU A 198 10.91 30.12 10.54
CA LEU A 198 11.43 29.89 11.88
C LEU A 198 10.34 30.06 12.95
N ASN A 199 9.53 31.11 12.84
CA ASN A 199 8.47 31.42 13.79
C ASN A 199 7.35 30.37 13.79
N LEU A 200 6.96 29.86 12.62
CA LEU A 200 5.95 28.82 12.54
C LEU A 200 6.49 27.45 12.95
N THR A 201 7.73 27.11 12.57
CA THR A 201 8.37 25.84 12.97
C THR A 201 8.50 25.72 14.49
N ARG A 202 8.74 26.83 15.21
CA ARG A 202 8.76 26.86 16.69
C ARG A 202 7.44 26.47 17.35
N LEU A 203 6.32 26.52 16.61
CA LEU A 203 5.02 26.08 17.10
C LEU A 203 4.86 24.55 17.01
N ASN A 204 5.81 23.85 16.39
CA ASN A 204 5.78 22.40 16.31
C ASN A 204 6.14 21.78 17.67
N LYS A 205 5.19 21.04 18.26
CA LYS A 205 5.39 20.24 19.48
C LYS A 205 5.37 18.74 19.20
N SER A 206 5.25 18.37 17.92
CA SER A 206 5.16 17.00 17.49
C SER A 206 6.54 16.37 17.39
N ARG A 207 6.56 15.04 17.40
CA ARG A 207 7.75 14.26 17.01
C ARG A 207 7.97 14.23 15.50
N TYR A 208 6.96 14.60 14.71
CA TYR A 208 7.03 14.62 13.26
C TYR A 208 7.63 15.94 12.79
N ASN A 209 8.45 15.86 11.74
CA ASN A 209 9.00 17.04 11.10
C ASN A 209 7.98 17.60 10.10
N PHE A 210 7.68 18.88 10.21
CA PHE A 210 6.84 19.60 9.26
C PHE A 210 7.74 20.55 8.46
N GLU A 211 7.92 20.27 7.18
CA GLU A 211 8.65 21.16 6.28
C GLU A 211 7.70 22.25 5.78
N LEU A 212 8.04 23.52 6.06
CA LEU A 212 7.14 24.64 5.82
C LEU A 212 7.61 25.51 4.67
N PHE A 213 6.70 25.73 3.71
CA PHE A 213 6.85 26.70 2.64
C PHE A 213 5.85 27.83 2.85
N CYS A 214 6.33 28.93 3.41
CA CYS A 214 5.50 30.06 3.81
C CYS A 214 5.49 31.12 2.70
N TYR A 215 4.33 31.41 2.12
CA TYR A 215 4.16 32.41 1.06
C TYR A 215 3.03 33.39 1.37
N THR A 216 3.16 34.61 0.90
CA THR A 216 2.02 35.53 0.75
C THR A 216 1.20 35.13 -0.47
N GLU A 217 -0.06 35.55 -0.55
CA GLU A 217 -0.88 35.32 -1.74
C GLU A 217 -0.23 35.88 -3.01
N THR A 218 0.48 37.01 -2.90
CA THR A 218 1.17 37.63 -4.04
C THR A 218 2.38 36.82 -4.48
N GLU A 219 3.19 36.30 -3.55
CA GLU A 219 4.31 35.42 -3.88
C GLU A 219 3.82 34.12 -4.53
N PHE A 220 2.81 33.48 -3.93
CA PHE A 220 2.22 32.24 -4.44
C PHE A 220 1.69 32.42 -5.87
N ARG A 221 0.94 33.50 -6.11
CA ARG A 221 0.44 33.86 -7.45
C ARG A 221 1.57 34.01 -8.47
N LYS A 222 2.60 34.79 -8.14
CA LYS A 222 3.73 35.04 -9.04
C LYS A 222 4.49 33.75 -9.36
N MET A 223 4.66 32.86 -8.37
CA MET A 223 5.31 31.58 -8.57
C MET A 223 4.47 30.64 -9.44
N PHE A 224 3.15 30.60 -9.23
CA PHE A 224 2.23 29.84 -10.09
C PHE A 224 2.29 30.34 -11.55
N GLU A 225 2.23 31.65 -11.77
CA GLU A 225 2.28 32.26 -13.11
C GLU A 225 3.62 32.01 -13.83
N ARG A 226 4.71 31.87 -13.07
CA ARG A 226 6.04 31.52 -13.59
C ARG A 226 6.25 30.01 -13.78
N GLY A 227 5.24 29.19 -13.51
CA GLY A 227 5.32 27.74 -13.64
C GLY A 227 6.28 27.09 -12.64
N ASN A 228 6.41 27.65 -11.44
CA ASN A 228 7.25 27.06 -10.40
C ASN A 228 6.77 25.64 -10.06
N ALA A 229 7.65 24.65 -10.20
CA ALA A 229 7.29 23.23 -10.09
C ALA A 229 6.68 22.89 -8.73
N LEU A 230 7.24 23.41 -7.62
CA LEU A 230 6.71 23.17 -6.27
C LEU A 230 5.27 23.65 -6.14
N ILE A 231 4.96 24.83 -6.65
CA ILE A 231 3.60 25.38 -6.59
C ILE A 231 2.65 24.60 -7.48
N LEU A 232 3.07 24.26 -8.71
CA LEU A 232 2.24 23.47 -9.62
C LEU A 232 1.98 22.06 -9.07
N ASP A 233 3.00 21.41 -8.50
CA ASP A 233 2.89 20.12 -7.82
C ASP A 233 1.93 20.22 -6.63
N SER A 234 2.09 21.24 -5.78
CA SER A 234 1.20 21.45 -4.63
C SER A 234 -0.28 21.62 -5.00
N ILE A 235 -0.58 22.19 -6.17
CA ILE A 235 -1.96 22.31 -6.67
C ILE A 235 -2.41 21.03 -7.38
N ASN A 236 -1.50 20.32 -8.04
CA ASN A 236 -1.80 19.09 -8.77
C ASN A 236 -2.17 17.93 -7.83
N GLU A 237 -1.30 17.65 -6.85
CA GLU A 237 -1.41 16.50 -5.96
C GLU A 237 -1.80 16.87 -4.52
N GLY A 238 -1.69 18.15 -4.16
CA GLY A 238 -1.89 18.57 -2.78
C GLY A 238 -3.35 18.56 -2.31
N ILE A 239 -3.50 18.43 -1.00
CA ILE A 239 -4.77 18.36 -0.28
C ILE A 239 -4.95 19.69 0.49
N PRO A 240 -6.00 20.48 0.19
CA PRO A 240 -6.27 21.71 0.92
C PRO A 240 -6.82 21.39 2.32
N LEU A 241 -6.00 21.63 3.34
CA LEU A 241 -6.37 21.47 4.74
C LEU A 241 -7.18 22.68 5.23
N LEU A 242 -6.89 23.87 4.70
CA LEU A 242 -7.63 25.12 4.93
C LEU A 242 -7.72 25.94 3.65
N GLY A 243 -8.66 26.89 3.58
CA GLY A 243 -8.73 27.82 2.45
C GLY A 243 -9.14 27.15 1.13
N LYS A 244 -10.08 26.20 1.17
CA LYS A 244 -10.51 25.43 -0.02
C LYS A 244 -10.97 26.32 -1.19
N SER A 245 -11.56 27.48 -0.90
CA SER A 245 -11.94 28.48 -1.91
C SER A 245 -10.72 29.04 -2.65
N PHE A 246 -9.68 29.45 -1.91
CA PHE A 246 -8.41 29.90 -2.47
C PHE A 246 -7.76 28.80 -3.32
N PHE A 247 -7.65 27.58 -2.77
CA PHE A 247 -7.06 26.44 -3.48
C PHE A 247 -7.80 26.14 -4.80
N LYS A 248 -9.14 26.16 -4.78
CA LYS A 248 -9.99 25.88 -5.95
C LYS A 248 -9.74 26.84 -7.11
N ILE A 249 -9.41 28.10 -6.84
CA ILE A 249 -9.06 29.09 -7.87
C ILE A 249 -7.85 28.60 -8.68
N TYR A 250 -6.78 28.18 -7.99
CA TYR A 250 -5.56 27.71 -8.64
C TYR A 250 -5.72 26.33 -9.26
N LYS A 251 -6.53 25.45 -8.66
CA LYS A 251 -6.88 24.16 -9.26
C LYS A 251 -7.55 24.37 -10.63
N ASN A 252 -8.52 25.28 -10.72
CA ASN A 252 -9.18 25.61 -11.98
C ASN A 252 -8.20 26.20 -13.02
N LYS A 253 -7.31 27.10 -12.60
CA LYS A 253 -6.27 27.66 -13.48
C LYS A 253 -5.33 26.56 -13.99
N LEU A 254 -4.92 25.62 -13.13
CA LEU A 254 -4.06 24.51 -13.53
C LEU A 254 -4.76 23.59 -14.54
N THR A 255 -6.05 23.28 -14.32
CA THR A 255 -6.85 22.51 -15.29
C THR A 255 -6.92 23.22 -16.65
N GLN A 256 -7.07 24.55 -16.68
CA GLN A 256 -7.03 25.31 -17.93
C GLN A 256 -5.67 25.22 -18.63
N LEU A 257 -4.57 25.18 -17.87
CA LEU A 257 -3.23 24.98 -18.44
C LEU A 257 -3.08 23.57 -19.03
N PHE A 258 -3.68 22.54 -18.43
CA PHE A 258 -3.71 21.20 -19.01
C PHE A 258 -4.40 21.17 -20.37
N HIS A 259 -5.54 21.87 -20.51
CA HIS A 259 -6.21 22.02 -21.79
C HIS A 259 -5.39 22.80 -22.83
N LYS A 260 -4.42 23.61 -22.39
CA LYS A 260 -3.47 24.34 -23.25
C LYS A 260 -2.17 23.56 -23.51
N GLY A 261 -2.09 22.29 -23.12
CA GLY A 261 -0.95 21.42 -23.42
C GLY A 261 0.07 21.29 -22.29
N LEU A 262 -0.18 21.88 -21.11
CA LEU A 262 0.69 21.66 -19.95
C LEU A 262 0.57 20.21 -19.49
N LYS A 263 1.71 19.53 -19.34
CA LYS A 263 1.81 18.15 -18.89
C LYS A 263 2.85 18.03 -17.77
N ARG A 264 2.59 17.12 -16.83
CA ARG A 264 3.57 16.71 -15.82
C ARG A 264 4.47 15.62 -16.39
N SER A 265 5.78 15.85 -16.45
CA SER A 265 6.78 14.82 -16.74
C SER A 265 7.16 14.06 -15.46
N SER A 266 8.22 13.24 -15.48
CA SER A 266 8.73 12.60 -14.27
C SER A 266 9.28 13.60 -13.24
N CYS A 267 9.91 14.70 -13.68
CA CYS A 267 10.60 15.64 -12.79
C CYS A 267 10.12 17.09 -12.87
N THR A 268 9.36 17.48 -13.89
CA THR A 268 8.97 18.89 -14.09
C THR A 268 7.68 19.03 -14.91
N TRP A 269 7.29 20.27 -15.19
CA TRP A 269 6.15 20.64 -16.01
C TRP A 269 6.61 21.08 -17.40
N ILE A 270 5.95 20.58 -18.45
CA ILE A 270 6.28 20.86 -19.85
C ILE A 270 5.02 21.36 -20.54
N LEU A 271 5.11 22.48 -21.25
CA LEU A 271 4.07 22.96 -22.14
C LEU A 271 4.33 22.38 -23.53
N VAL A 272 3.43 21.52 -24.02
CA VAL A 272 3.54 20.79 -25.29
C VAL A 272 2.49 21.27 -26.28
#